data_AF-A0A7J6UAK1-F1
#
_entry.id   AF-A0A7J6UAK1-F1
#
_cell.length_a   1.000
_cell.length_b   1.000
_cell.length_c   1.000
_cell.angle_alpha   90.00
_cell.angle_beta   90.00
_cell.angle_gamma   90.00
#
_symmetry.space_group_name_H-M   'P 1'
#
loop_
_entity.id
_entity.type
_entity.pdbx_description
1 polymer ?
#
loop_
_entity_poly.entity_id
_entity_poly.type
_entity_poly.pdbx_seq_one_letter_code
_entity_poly.pdbx_strand_id
1 'polypeptide(L)'
;FCKRAVDTCDRATLLPLVDKGISHYDVRVPSGQEKTKYVLKSRPVYNAYNKYTAYNTTYFVTSLLDKGLKVLVMNGDQDYISNSGDTETWVLNLKGADKYGEKLRGVLKTEFSNNTSSLIQAALLY
;
A
#
# COMPACT_ATOMS: atom_id res chain seq x y z
N PHE A 1 21.82 5.61 -1.10
CA PHE A 1 20.79 6.43 -0.45
C PHE A 1 19.53 5.64 -0.08
N CYS A 2 18.88 4.92 -1.01
CA CYS A 2 17.63 4.19 -0.72
C CYS A 2 17.72 3.09 0.34
N LYS A 3 18.78 2.27 0.36
CA LYS A 3 18.94 1.19 1.35
C LYS A 3 18.85 1.69 2.81
N ARG A 4 19.54 2.79 3.13
CA ARG A 4 19.54 3.36 4.49
C ARG A 4 18.16 3.90 4.88
N ALA A 5 17.41 4.43 3.92
CA ALA A 5 16.04 4.86 4.14
C ALA A 5 15.14 3.66 4.49
N VAL A 6 15.22 2.58 3.71
CA VAL A 6 14.50 1.32 3.99
C VAL A 6 14.83 0.82 5.39
N ASP A 7 16.12 0.66 5.72
CA ASP A 7 16.56 0.15 7.02
C ASP A 7 16.07 1.04 8.20
N THR A 8 15.97 2.35 7.98
CA THR A 8 15.49 3.31 8.99
C THR A 8 13.99 3.23 9.17
N CYS A 9 13.23 3.17 8.08
CA CYS A 9 11.78 3.04 8.11
C CYS A 9 11.37 1.71 8.74
N ASP A 10 11.94 0.60 8.29
CA ASP A 10 11.63 -0.75 8.82
C ASP A 10 11.88 -0.81 10.33
N ARG A 11 12.95 -0.19 10.82
CA ARG A 11 13.25 -0.12 12.25
C ARG A 11 12.22 0.67 13.04
N ALA A 12 11.72 1.76 12.47
CA ALA A 12 10.78 2.65 13.15
C ALA A 12 9.33 2.13 13.12
N THR A 13 8.93 1.45 12.04
CA THR A 13 7.53 1.09 11.80
C THR A 13 7.28 -0.41 11.90
N LEU A 14 8.14 -1.24 11.31
CA LEU A 14 7.90 -2.68 11.21
C LEU A 14 8.36 -3.43 12.47
N LEU A 15 9.57 -3.15 12.97
CA LEU A 15 10.14 -3.88 14.11
C LEU A 15 9.25 -3.86 15.37
N PRO A 16 8.64 -2.72 15.78
CA PRO A 16 7.78 -2.70 16.96
C PRO A 16 6.56 -3.63 16.86
N LEU A 17 6.08 -3.92 15.64
CA LEU A 17 4.99 -4.86 15.41
C LEU A 17 5.49 -6.30 15.47
N VAL A 18 6.64 -6.57 14.84
CA VAL A 18 7.29 -7.89 14.85
C VAL A 18 7.68 -8.30 16.27
N ASP A 19 8.19 -7.38 17.08
CA ASP A 19 8.58 -7.63 18.48
C ASP A 19 7.38 -7.99 19.37
N LYS A 20 6.16 -7.58 18.98
CA LYS A 20 4.91 -7.99 19.64
C LYS A 20 4.41 -9.38 19.20
N GLY A 21 5.12 -10.04 18.28
CA GLY A 21 4.72 -11.33 17.72
C GLY A 21 3.50 -11.25 16.81
N ILE A 22 3.10 -10.04 16.38
CA ILE A 22 1.95 -9.83 15.49
C ILE A 22 2.41 -9.99 14.04
N SER A 23 1.58 -10.59 13.20
CA SER A 23 1.86 -10.64 11.77
C SER A 23 1.72 -9.26 11.14
N HIS A 24 2.73 -8.86 10.37
CA HIS A 24 2.67 -7.66 9.54
C HIS A 24 1.90 -7.85 8.22
N TYR A 25 1.43 -9.06 7.92
CA TYR A 25 0.57 -9.35 6.75
C TYR A 25 -0.92 -9.50 7.13
N ASP A 26 -1.22 -9.84 8.39
CA ASP A 26 -2.57 -9.87 8.94
C ASP A 26 -2.50 -9.56 10.44
N VAL A 27 -2.80 -8.31 10.81
CA VAL A 27 -2.63 -7.81 12.19
C VAL A 27 -3.50 -8.50 13.23
N ARG A 28 -4.45 -9.35 12.81
CA ARG A 28 -5.36 -10.09 13.69
C ARG A 28 -4.75 -11.39 14.21
N VAL A 29 -3.63 -11.84 13.65
CA VAL A 29 -3.04 -13.14 13.97
C VAL A 29 -1.58 -13.02 14.39
N PRO A 30 -1.07 -13.99 15.17
CA PRO A 30 0.36 -14.09 15.44
C PRO A 30 1.18 -14.32 14.15
N SER A 31 2.43 -13.89 14.18
CA SER A 31 3.37 -14.11 13.08
C SER A 31 3.51 -15.60 12.75
N GLY A 32 3.36 -15.97 11.47
CA GLY A 32 3.43 -17.35 11.01
C GLY A 32 2.11 -18.12 11.10
N GLN A 33 1.04 -17.52 11.63
CA GLN A 33 -0.31 -18.09 11.65
C GLN A 33 -1.23 -17.46 10.59
N GLU A 34 -0.67 -16.81 9.58
CA GLU A 34 -1.45 -16.25 8.48
C GLU A 34 -2.08 -17.37 7.65
N LYS A 35 -3.37 -17.22 7.29
CA LYS A 35 -4.06 -18.20 6.43
C LYS A 35 -3.38 -18.38 5.09
N THR A 36 -2.88 -17.28 4.53
CA THR A 36 -2.20 -17.25 3.24
C THR A 36 -1.00 -16.33 3.34
N LYS A 37 0.18 -16.82 2.94
CA LYS A 37 1.42 -16.04 2.96
C LYS A 37 2.12 -16.10 1.61
N TYR A 38 2.22 -14.97 0.95
CA TYR A 38 2.98 -14.83 -0.29
C TYR A 38 4.37 -14.28 0.05
N VAL A 39 5.39 -15.14 -0.02
CA VAL A 39 6.78 -14.74 0.20
C VAL A 39 7.59 -15.02 -1.04
N LEU A 40 8.39 -14.04 -1.46
CA LEU A 40 9.41 -14.24 -2.47
C LEU A 40 10.47 -15.22 -1.93
N LYS A 41 10.41 -16.49 -2.35
CA LYS A 41 11.28 -17.55 -1.82
C LYS A 41 12.75 -17.42 -2.25
N SER A 42 13.04 -16.66 -3.30
CA SER A 42 14.39 -16.52 -3.83
C SER A 42 15.14 -15.38 -3.16
N ARG A 43 16.05 -15.72 -2.25
CA ARG A 43 16.95 -14.77 -1.57
C ARG A 43 17.83 -13.97 -2.55
N PRO A 44 18.39 -14.55 -3.63
CA PRO A 44 19.12 -13.78 -4.64
C PRO A 44 18.24 -12.70 -5.30
N VAL A 45 17.00 -13.04 -5.66
CA VAL A 45 16.06 -12.07 -6.26
C VAL A 45 15.70 -11.00 -5.23
N TYR A 46 15.38 -11.38 -3.99
CA TYR A 46 15.08 -10.41 -2.93
C TYR A 46 16.21 -9.38 -2.78
N ASN A 47 17.46 -9.85 -2.65
CA ASN A 47 18.62 -8.97 -2.48
C ASN A 47 18.86 -8.05 -3.69
N ALA A 48 18.61 -8.54 -4.91
CA ALA A 48 18.74 -7.75 -6.13
C ALA A 48 17.70 -6.62 -6.21
N TYR A 49 16.48 -6.87 -5.75
CA TYR A 49 15.35 -5.95 -5.88
C TYR A 49 15.13 -5.04 -4.66
N ASN A 50 15.56 -5.43 -3.46
CA ASN A 50 15.25 -4.70 -2.22
C ASN A 50 15.72 -3.23 -2.25
N LYS A 51 16.79 -2.91 -2.98
CA LYS A 51 17.25 -1.52 -3.13
C LYS A 51 16.26 -0.59 -3.85
N TYR A 52 15.30 -1.15 -4.59
CA TYR A 52 14.30 -0.40 -5.35
C TYR A 52 13.00 -0.14 -4.59
N THR A 53 12.79 -0.75 -3.41
CA THR A 53 11.53 -0.64 -2.66
C THR A 53 11.20 0.77 -2.20
N ALA A 54 12.22 1.61 -1.96
CA ALA A 54 12.04 3.01 -1.59
C ALA A 54 11.91 3.99 -2.77
N TYR A 55 11.87 3.50 -4.02
CA TYR A 55 11.62 4.38 -5.16
C TYR A 55 10.15 4.78 -5.22
N ASN A 56 9.90 6.08 -5.34
CA ASN A 56 8.55 6.57 -5.58
C ASN A 56 8.12 6.24 -7.01
N THR A 57 7.16 5.31 -7.14
CA THR A 57 6.61 4.83 -8.42
C THR A 57 5.31 5.53 -8.81
N THR A 58 4.89 6.55 -8.06
CA THR A 58 3.63 7.29 -8.29
C THR A 58 3.50 7.80 -9.73
N TYR A 59 4.61 8.25 -10.33
CA TYR A 59 4.65 8.74 -11.70
C TYR A 59 4.11 7.75 -12.74
N PHE A 60 4.28 6.44 -12.52
CA PHE A 60 3.76 5.44 -13.44
C PHE A 60 2.23 5.43 -13.43
N VAL A 61 1.63 5.49 -12.25
CA VAL A 61 0.16 5.52 -12.10
C VAL A 61 -0.40 6.79 -12.73
N THR A 62 0.20 7.95 -12.46
CA THR A 62 -0.27 9.22 -13.03
C THR A 62 -0.13 9.24 -14.55
N SER A 63 0.95 8.70 -15.09
CA SER A 63 1.16 8.59 -16.55
C SER A 63 0.15 7.68 -17.25
N LEU A 64 -0.35 6.65 -16.57
CA LEU A 64 -1.41 5.79 -17.11
C LEU A 64 -2.74 6.54 -17.14
N LEU A 65 -3.07 7.23 -16.05
CA LEU A 65 -4.27 8.05 -15.93
C LEU A 65 -4.28 9.21 -16.94
N ASP A 66 -3.15 9.89 -17.13
CA ASP A 66 -3.00 10.98 -18.11
C ASP A 66 -3.24 10.49 -19.56
N LYS A 67 -3.10 9.18 -19.81
CA LYS A 67 -3.40 8.53 -21.09
C LYS A 67 -4.83 7.97 -21.18
N GLY A 68 -5.68 8.27 -20.20
CA GLY A 68 -7.08 7.82 -20.15
C GLY A 68 -7.27 6.35 -19.74
N LEU A 69 -6.24 5.70 -19.18
CA LEU A 69 -6.38 4.35 -18.65
C LEU A 69 -6.99 4.39 -17.25
N LYS A 70 -7.97 3.52 -17.00
CA LYS A 70 -8.56 3.35 -15.68
C LYS A 70 -7.65 2.50 -14.80
N VAL A 71 -7.48 2.91 -13.54
CA VAL A 71 -6.66 2.20 -12.56
C VAL A 71 -7.52 1.83 -11.36
N LEU A 72 -7.50 0.55 -10.97
CA LEU A 72 -8.14 0.05 -9.76
C LEU A 72 -7.07 -0.18 -8.69
N VAL A 73 -7.19 0.52 -7.56
CA VAL A 73 -6.35 0.32 -6.38
C VAL A 73 -7.17 -0.43 -5.34
N MET A 74 -6.63 -1.53 -4.80
CA MET A 74 -7.30 -2.36 -3.80
C MET A 74 -6.35 -2.76 -2.69
N ASN A 75 -6.79 -2.64 -1.44
CA ASN A 75 -6.02 -3.02 -0.25
C ASN A 75 -6.88 -3.81 0.73
N GLY A 76 -6.27 -4.81 1.38
CA GLY A 76 -6.88 -5.46 2.53
C GLY A 76 -6.83 -4.54 3.75
N ASP A 77 -7.90 -4.51 4.53
CA ASP A 77 -8.02 -3.64 5.72
C ASP A 77 -7.21 -4.13 6.94
N GLN A 78 -6.60 -5.33 6.84
CA GLN A 78 -5.82 -5.97 7.91
C GLN A 78 -4.33 -6.14 7.55
N ASP A 79 -3.90 -5.70 6.37
CA ASP A 79 -2.48 -5.70 5.99
C ASP A 79 -1.78 -4.48 6.62
N TYR A 80 -0.68 -4.71 7.33
CA TYR A 80 0.10 -3.63 7.93
C TYR A 80 1.14 -3.06 6.97
N ILE A 81 1.79 -3.93 6.18
CA ILE A 81 2.87 -3.51 5.27
C ILE A 81 2.33 -2.58 4.19
N SER A 82 1.23 -2.96 3.53
CA SER A 82 0.56 -2.13 2.53
C SER A 82 -0.82 -1.75 3.04
N ASN A 83 -0.85 -0.92 4.08
CA ASN A 83 -2.10 -0.62 4.76
C ASN A 83 -3.03 0.29 3.95
N SER A 84 -4.32 0.18 4.29
CA SER A 84 -5.41 0.97 3.73
C SER A 84 -5.24 2.48 3.89
N GLY A 85 -4.89 2.94 5.10
CA GLY A 85 -4.80 4.37 5.41
C GLY A 85 -3.73 5.12 4.62
N ASP A 86 -2.54 4.52 4.47
CA ASP A 86 -1.46 5.09 3.67
C ASP A 86 -1.79 5.04 2.18
N THR A 87 -2.46 3.98 1.72
CA THR A 87 -2.93 3.88 0.33
C THR A 87 -3.97 4.95 0.02
N GLU A 88 -4.97 5.15 0.89
CA GLU A 88 -5.96 6.21 0.75
C GLU A 88 -5.29 7.57 0.71
N THR A 89 -4.37 7.84 1.65
CA THR A 89 -3.61 9.09 1.70
C THR A 89 -2.81 9.31 0.42
N TRP A 90 -2.17 8.27 -0.11
CA TRP A 90 -1.44 8.34 -1.37
C TRP A 90 -2.37 8.65 -2.55
N VAL A 91 -3.51 7.96 -2.68
CA VAL A 91 -4.51 8.19 -3.73
C VAL A 91 -5.05 9.62 -3.69
N LEU A 92 -5.40 10.12 -2.50
CA LEU A 92 -5.91 11.48 -2.29
C LEU A 92 -4.90 12.60 -2.56
N ASN A 93 -3.61 12.24 -2.69
CA ASN A 93 -2.51 13.14 -3.02
C ASN A 93 -1.97 12.95 -4.44
N LEU A 94 -2.59 12.09 -5.26
CA LEU A 94 -2.20 11.91 -6.66
C LEU A 94 -2.35 13.22 -7.43
N LYS A 95 -1.22 13.63 -8.04
CA LYS A 95 -1.12 14.78 -8.94
C LYS A 95 -1.07 14.28 -10.38
N GLY A 96 -1.64 15.01 -11.32
CA GLY A 96 -1.64 14.66 -12.74
C GLY A 96 -2.33 15.76 -13.55
N ALA A 97 -2.55 15.54 -14.84
CA ALA A 97 -3.20 16.52 -15.72
C ALA A 97 -4.56 16.99 -15.15
N ASP A 98 -5.24 16.08 -14.46
CA ASP A 98 -6.60 16.24 -13.97
C ASP A 98 -6.74 16.38 -12.45
N LYS A 99 -5.63 16.54 -11.72
CA LYS A 99 -5.64 16.62 -10.24
C LYS A 99 -6.44 15.47 -9.59
N TYR A 100 -6.17 14.24 -10.00
CA TYR A 100 -6.94 13.03 -9.65
C TYR A 100 -7.32 12.93 -8.17
N GLY A 101 -6.37 13.18 -7.25
CA GLY A 101 -6.63 13.12 -5.81
C GLY A 101 -7.72 14.09 -5.35
N GLU A 102 -7.81 15.29 -5.93
CA GLU A 102 -8.86 16.28 -5.60
C GLU A 102 -10.24 15.82 -6.05
N LYS A 103 -10.36 15.27 -7.26
CA LYS A 103 -11.62 14.73 -7.79
C LYS A 103 -12.18 13.59 -6.92
N LEU A 104 -11.29 12.80 -6.31
CA LEU A 104 -11.65 11.66 -5.47
C LEU A 104 -12.05 12.03 -4.05
N ARG A 105 -11.63 13.19 -3.52
CA ARG A 105 -12.01 13.65 -2.16
C ARG A 105 -13.52 13.74 -1.96
N GLY A 106 -14.27 14.04 -3.02
CA GLY A 106 -15.74 14.06 -2.99
C GLY A 106 -16.39 12.68 -3.08
N VAL A 107 -15.71 11.70 -3.69
CA VAL A 107 -16.26 10.37 -4.02
C VAL A 107 -15.94 9.34 -2.93
N LEU A 108 -14.70 9.34 -2.41
CA LEU A 108 -14.23 8.35 -1.45
C LEU A 108 -14.90 8.45 -0.07
N LYS A 109 -15.38 9.65 0.31
CA LYS A 109 -16.22 9.84 1.51
C LYS A 109 -17.51 9.02 1.48
N THR A 110 -18.03 8.72 0.29
CA THR A 110 -19.31 8.02 0.10
C THR A 110 -19.16 6.50 0.02
N GLU A 111 -18.04 6.00 -0.52
CA GLU A 111 -17.81 4.55 -0.69
C GLU A 111 -17.10 3.89 0.49
N PHE A 112 -16.18 4.59 1.19
CA PHE A 112 -15.55 4.05 2.40
C PHE A 112 -16.45 4.14 3.65
N SER A 113 -17.37 5.11 3.70
CA SER A 113 -18.30 5.28 4.82
C SER A 113 -19.44 4.25 4.85
N ASN A 114 -19.80 3.67 3.70
CA ASN A 114 -21.02 2.86 3.59
C ASN A 114 -20.78 1.34 3.70
N ASN A 115 -19.53 0.90 3.88
CA ASN A 115 -19.19 -0.51 3.93
C ASN A 115 -18.35 -0.84 5.17
N THR A 116 -18.98 -0.82 6.34
CA THR A 116 -18.39 -1.20 7.64
C THR A 116 -18.02 -2.69 7.75
N SER A 117 -18.15 -3.46 6.67
CA SER A 117 -17.89 -4.92 6.64
C SER A 117 -16.98 -5.38 5.50
N SER A 118 -16.41 -4.49 4.67
CA SER A 118 -15.58 -4.95 3.54
C SER A 118 -14.12 -5.10 3.95
N LEU A 119 -13.65 -6.35 3.93
CA LEU A 119 -12.24 -6.80 4.04
C LEU A 119 -11.29 -6.15 3.02
N ILE A 120 -11.79 -5.26 2.17
CA ILE A 120 -11.12 -4.66 1.03
C ILE A 120 -11.57 -3.21 0.89
N GLN A 121 -10.60 -2.32 0.81
CA GLN A 121 -10.76 -0.95 0.37
C GLN A 121 -10.43 -0.85 -1.12
N ALA A 122 -11.29 -0.21 -1.92
CA ALA A 122 -11.09 -0.07 -3.36
C ALA A 122 -11.33 1.37 -3.83
N ALA A 123 -10.50 1.85 -4.75
CA ALA A 123 -10.68 3.13 -5.43
C ALA A 123 -10.51 2.95 -6.94
N LEU A 124 -11.49 3.37 -7.72
CA LEU A 124 -11.40 3.43 -9.18
C LEU A 124 -10.99 4.84 -9.60
N LEU A 125 -9.86 4.95 -10.27
CA LEU A 125 -9.30 6.18 -10.79
C LEU A 125 -9.68 6.33 -12.28
N TYR A 126 -10.21 7.50 -12.67
CA TYR A 126 -10.69 7.83 -14.01
C TYR A 126 -10.18 9.18 -14.48
#